data_AF-A0A382YC66-F1
#
_entry.id   AF-A0A382YC66-F1
#
_cell.length_a   1.000
_cell.length_b   1.000
_cell.length_c   1.000
_cell.angle_alpha   90.00
_cell.angle_beta   90.00
_cell.angle_gamma   90.00
#
_symmetry.space_group_name_H-M   'P 1'
#
loop_
_entity.id
_entity.type
_entity.pdbx_description
1 polymer ?
#
loop_
_entity_poly.entity_id
_entity_poly.type
_entity_poly.pdbx_seq_one_letter_code
_entity_poly.pdbx_strand_id
1 'polypeptide(L)'
;VFYRGVGRSGKGTGLGALGRGVYITWEEGMAQAYAKRQGAGGVVKKYKLKRGLKIADAGGMGQPDQDFIDAKAEMGFAPHQFSDDPMFAGALTGMLKRKKYAGAVSDDVAIGICIFDEKNLKEIK
;
A
#
# COMPACT_ATOMS: atom_id res chain seq x y z
N VAL A 1 -4.58 -7.19 13.10
CA VAL A 1 -3.32 -6.45 13.31
C VAL A 1 -2.60 -6.47 11.98
N PHE A 2 -1.91 -5.40 11.62
CA PHE A 2 -1.13 -5.33 10.38
C PHE A 2 0.36 -5.18 10.71
N TYR A 3 1.21 -5.61 9.80
CA TYR A 3 2.66 -5.65 9.94
C TYR A 3 3.32 -4.81 8.85
N ARG A 4 4.44 -4.18 9.18
CA ARG A 4 5.29 -3.47 8.23
C ARG A 4 6.74 -3.80 8.52
N GLY A 5 7.45 -4.26 7.50
CA GLY A 5 8.91 -4.32 7.52
C GLY A 5 9.47 -2.92 7.32
N VAL A 6 10.33 -2.46 8.23
CA VAL A 6 11.06 -1.20 8.10
C VAL A 6 12.55 -1.46 8.17
N GLY A 7 13.33 -0.82 7.29
CA GLY A 7 14.78 -0.81 7.36
C GLY A 7 15.30 0.08 8.48
N ARG A 8 16.63 0.08 8.68
CA ARG A 8 17.30 0.86 9.74
C ARG A 8 17.00 2.37 9.70
N SER A 9 16.73 2.91 8.52
CA SER A 9 16.35 4.33 8.32
C SER A 9 14.86 4.62 8.54
N GLY A 10 14.07 3.62 8.97
CA GLY A 10 12.62 3.73 9.10
C GLY A 10 11.86 3.64 7.77
N LYS A 11 12.57 3.58 6.63
CA LYS A 11 11.96 3.41 5.31
C LYS A 11 11.42 1.99 5.14
N GLY A 12 10.20 1.89 4.62
CA GLY A 12 9.59 0.61 4.25
C GLY A 12 9.81 0.29 2.77
N THR A 13 9.33 -0.87 2.34
CA THR A 13 9.39 -1.34 0.95
C THR A 13 8.01 -1.24 0.34
N GLY A 14 7.71 -0.10 -0.28
CA GLY A 14 6.48 0.09 -1.05
C GLY A 14 6.80 0.06 -2.52
N LEU A 15 6.18 -0.85 -3.27
CA LEU A 15 6.38 -0.91 -4.72
C LEU A 15 5.79 0.31 -5.43
N GLY A 16 4.87 1.07 -4.82
CA GLY A 16 4.15 2.17 -5.48
C GLY A 16 2.95 1.71 -6.31
N ALA A 17 2.75 0.38 -6.44
CA ALA A 17 1.68 -0.25 -7.23
C ALA A 17 0.24 0.07 -6.76
N LEU A 18 0.10 0.50 -5.50
CA LEU A 18 -1.17 0.84 -4.87
C LEU A 18 -1.27 2.36 -4.59
N GLY A 19 -0.28 3.12 -5.03
CA GLY A 19 -0.11 4.52 -4.69
C GLY A 19 1.00 4.77 -3.65
N ARG A 20 1.23 6.04 -3.37
CA ARG A 20 2.18 6.56 -2.40
C ARG A 20 1.55 6.54 -1.00
N GLY A 21 2.19 5.82 -0.10
CA GLY A 21 1.74 5.74 1.29
C GLY A 21 2.54 4.74 2.10
N VAL A 22 1.95 4.32 3.21
CA VAL A 22 2.50 3.31 4.10
C VAL A 22 1.99 1.93 3.69
N TYR A 23 2.92 1.10 3.24
CA TYR A 23 2.66 -0.29 2.92
C TYR A 23 2.67 -1.16 4.18
N ILE A 24 1.60 -1.93 4.35
CA ILE A 24 1.41 -2.88 5.45
C ILE A 24 0.85 -4.19 4.89
N THR A 25 0.96 -5.27 5.64
CA THR A 25 0.46 -6.59 5.29
C THR A 25 -0.21 -7.25 6.50
N TRP A 26 -1.12 -8.19 6.29
CA TRP A 26 -1.64 -9.06 7.35
C TRP A 26 -0.68 -10.21 7.68
N GLU A 27 0.32 -10.48 6.84
CA GLU A 27 1.29 -11.55 7.02
C GLU A 27 2.59 -11.05 7.67
N GLU A 28 2.85 -11.47 8.91
CA GLU A 28 4.10 -11.13 9.60
C GLU A 28 5.34 -11.64 8.85
N GLY A 29 5.27 -12.84 8.27
CA GLY A 29 6.37 -13.42 7.49
C GLY A 29 6.77 -12.57 6.29
N MET A 30 5.79 -11.96 5.61
CA MET A 30 6.08 -11.02 4.52
C MET A 30 6.73 -9.73 5.03
N ALA A 31 6.25 -9.18 6.14
CA ALA A 31 6.88 -8.03 6.76
C ALA A 31 8.34 -8.33 7.17
N GLN A 32 8.63 -9.54 7.66
CA GLN A 32 9.99 -9.99 7.94
C GLN A 32 10.84 -10.09 6.67
N ALA A 33 10.29 -10.63 5.58
CA ALA A 33 10.99 -10.71 4.30
C ALA A 33 11.36 -9.30 3.78
N TYR A 34 10.45 -8.33 3.86
CA TYR A 34 10.74 -6.94 3.52
C TYR A 34 11.79 -6.31 4.43
N ALA A 35 11.70 -6.53 5.75
CA ALA A 35 12.68 -6.02 6.69
C ALA A 35 14.09 -6.57 6.39
N LYS A 36 14.20 -7.87 6.09
CA LYS A 36 15.46 -8.51 5.68
C LYS A 36 16.00 -7.94 4.37
N ARG A 37 15.13 -7.68 3.38
CA ARG A 37 15.51 -7.09 2.08
C ARG A 37 16.10 -5.67 2.21
N GLN A 38 15.79 -4.96 3.30
CA GLN A 38 16.34 -3.63 3.60
C GLN A 38 17.76 -3.69 4.24
N GLY A 39 18.30 -4.89 4.46
CA GLY A 39 19.64 -5.11 5.03
C GLY A 39 19.65 -5.32 6.56
N ALA A 40 20.85 -5.29 7.14
CA ALA A 40 21.03 -5.50 8.57
C ALA A 40 20.31 -4.42 9.41
N GLY A 41 19.57 -4.85 10.43
CA GLY A 41 18.83 -3.96 11.34
C GLY A 41 17.40 -3.63 10.91
N GLY A 42 16.84 -4.32 9.92
CA GLY A 42 15.41 -4.26 9.64
C GLY A 42 14.57 -4.85 10.78
N VAL A 43 13.43 -4.24 11.08
CA VAL A 43 12.50 -4.70 12.12
C VAL A 43 11.07 -4.78 11.59
N VAL A 44 10.26 -5.62 12.22
CA VAL A 44 8.82 -5.67 11.97
C VAL A 44 8.10 -4.82 13.01
N LYS A 45 7.28 -3.90 12.53
CA LYS A 45 6.39 -3.08 13.35
C LYS A 45 4.94 -3.51 13.16
N LYS A 46 4.16 -3.43 14.25
CA LYS A 46 2.74 -3.77 14.26
C LYS A 46 1.89 -2.51 14.25
N TYR A 47 0.78 -2.55 13.51
CA TYR A 47 -0.14 -1.42 13.36
C TYR A 47 -1.60 -1.85 13.48
N LYS A 48 -2.43 -0.92 13.97
CA LYS A 48 -3.88 -0.94 13.83
C LYS A 48 -4.32 0.16 12.88
N LEU A 49 -5.26 -0.17 12.01
CA LEU A 49 -5.94 0.82 11.17
C LEU A 49 -7.05 1.50 11.94
N LYS A 50 -7.28 2.78 11.62
CA LYS A 50 -8.52 3.48 12.00
C LYS A 50 -9.72 2.73 11.42
N ARG A 51 -10.81 2.66 12.16
CA ARG A 51 -12.05 2.02 11.70
C ARG A 51 -12.78 2.90 10.69
N GLY A 52 -13.55 2.28 9.78
CA GLY A 52 -14.39 2.99 8.80
C GLY A 52 -13.62 3.64 7.66
N LEU A 53 -12.38 3.22 7.39
CA LEU A 53 -11.63 3.70 6.24
C LEU A 53 -12.17 3.07 4.96
N LYS A 54 -12.49 3.90 3.96
CA LYS A 54 -12.78 3.43 2.60
C LYS A 54 -11.44 3.05 1.94
N ILE A 55 -11.26 1.78 1.62
CA ILE A 55 -10.06 1.25 0.96
C ILE A 55 -10.48 0.72 -0.40
N ALA A 56 -9.76 1.11 -1.46
CA ALA A 56 -10.04 0.66 -2.81
C ALA A 56 -9.51 -0.76 -3.01
N ASP A 57 -10.31 -1.62 -3.63
CA ASP A 57 -9.81 -2.91 -4.08
C ASP A 57 -9.05 -2.74 -5.40
N ALA A 58 -7.74 -2.98 -5.37
CA ALA A 58 -6.87 -2.94 -6.53
C ALA A 58 -6.86 -4.28 -7.30
N GLY A 59 -7.61 -5.26 -6.82
CA GLY A 59 -7.66 -6.62 -7.32
C GLY A 59 -6.40 -7.41 -6.98
N GLY A 60 -6.01 -8.28 -7.90
CA GLY A 60 -4.90 -9.21 -7.76
C GLY A 60 -5.24 -10.45 -8.56
N MET A 61 -5.98 -11.36 -7.93
CA MET A 61 -6.67 -12.44 -8.64
C MET A 61 -8.13 -12.10 -8.99
N GLY A 62 -8.73 -11.13 -8.26
CA GLY A 62 -10.08 -10.62 -8.50
C GLY A 62 -10.14 -9.39 -9.41
N GLN A 63 -11.37 -8.97 -9.73
CA GLN A 63 -11.64 -7.74 -10.47
C GLN A 63 -11.44 -6.52 -9.55
N PRO A 64 -10.63 -5.52 -9.94
CA PRO A 64 -10.47 -4.29 -9.15
C PRO A 64 -11.76 -3.47 -9.10
N ASP A 65 -11.89 -2.62 -8.08
CA ASP A 65 -12.95 -1.61 -7.99
C ASP A 65 -12.94 -0.70 -9.24
N GLN A 66 -14.13 -0.33 -9.72
CA GLN A 66 -14.26 0.58 -10.88
C GLN A 66 -13.54 1.91 -10.63
N ASP A 67 -13.60 2.44 -9.41
CA ASP A 67 -12.90 3.68 -9.03
C ASP A 67 -11.37 3.57 -9.16
N PHE A 68 -10.80 2.38 -8.98
CA PHE A 68 -9.37 2.10 -9.17
C PHE A 68 -9.01 1.96 -10.65
N ILE A 69 -9.88 1.28 -11.41
CA ILE A 69 -9.78 1.15 -12.87
C ILE A 69 -9.79 2.53 -13.52
N ASP A 70 -10.77 3.37 -13.19
CA ASP A 70 -10.92 4.72 -13.72
C ASP A 70 -9.70 5.58 -13.40
N ALA A 71 -9.19 5.51 -12.17
CA ALA A 71 -7.99 6.26 -11.77
C ALA A 71 -6.76 5.86 -12.59
N LYS A 72 -6.56 4.57 -12.88
CA LYS A 72 -5.47 4.15 -13.77
C LYS A 72 -5.72 4.53 -15.22
N ALA A 73 -6.96 4.44 -15.69
CA ALA A 73 -7.33 4.81 -17.05
C ALA A 73 -7.10 6.31 -17.32
N GLU A 74 -7.43 7.19 -16.37
CA GLU A 74 -7.12 8.64 -16.44
C GLU A 74 -5.62 8.92 -16.60
N MET A 75 -4.77 8.02 -16.12
CA MET A 75 -3.31 8.09 -16.25
C MET A 75 -2.78 7.42 -17.52
N GLY A 76 -3.63 6.78 -18.32
CA GLY A 76 -3.25 6.01 -19.50
C GLY A 76 -2.76 4.58 -19.19
N PHE A 77 -3.08 4.03 -18.02
CA PHE A 77 -2.67 2.70 -17.58
C PHE A 77 -3.85 1.73 -17.53
N ALA A 78 -3.60 0.48 -17.89
CA ALA A 78 -4.52 -0.62 -17.60
C ALA A 78 -4.52 -0.97 -16.10
N PRO A 79 -5.58 -1.60 -15.57
CA PRO A 79 -5.72 -1.88 -14.13
C PRO A 79 -4.55 -2.67 -13.52
N HIS A 80 -3.99 -3.63 -14.27
CA HIS A 80 -2.87 -4.47 -13.84
C HIS A 80 -1.50 -3.83 -14.09
N GLN A 81 -1.42 -2.73 -14.85
CA GLN A 81 -0.15 -2.08 -15.16
C GLN A 81 0.35 -1.25 -13.97
N PHE A 82 1.67 -1.21 -13.84
CA PHE A 82 2.38 -0.50 -12.79
C PHE A 82 3.60 0.21 -13.39
N SER A 83 3.96 1.36 -12.82
CA SER A 83 5.19 2.09 -13.11
C SER A 83 5.90 2.44 -11.81
N ASP A 84 7.23 2.27 -11.80
CA ASP A 84 8.12 2.65 -10.71
C ASP A 84 8.39 4.16 -10.61
N ASP A 85 7.81 4.96 -11.52
CA ASP A 85 7.86 6.41 -11.45
C ASP A 85 7.15 6.93 -10.18
N PRO A 86 7.83 7.70 -9.32
CA PRO A 86 7.20 8.34 -8.16
C PRO A 86 5.95 9.17 -8.49
N MET A 87 5.88 9.74 -9.69
CA MET A 87 4.72 10.47 -10.19
C MET A 87 3.49 9.56 -10.36
N PHE A 88 3.68 8.33 -10.82
CA PHE A 88 2.60 7.35 -10.94
C PHE A 88 1.93 7.12 -9.59
N ALA A 89 2.72 6.75 -8.58
CA ALA A 89 2.22 6.48 -7.23
C ALA A 89 1.56 7.73 -6.62
N GLY A 90 2.12 8.91 -6.85
CA GLY A 90 1.58 10.19 -6.40
C GLY A 90 0.23 10.53 -7.05
N ALA A 91 0.13 10.38 -8.37
CA ALA A 91 -1.08 10.62 -9.14
C ALA A 91 -2.22 9.69 -8.70
N LEU A 92 -1.98 8.38 -8.68
CA LEU A 92 -2.96 7.37 -8.25
C LEU A 92 -3.51 7.67 -6.85
N THR A 93 -2.62 8.03 -5.92
CA THR A 93 -3.01 8.45 -4.56
C THR A 93 -3.92 9.68 -4.59
N GLY A 94 -3.56 10.69 -5.37
CA GLY A 94 -4.34 11.91 -5.50
C GLY A 94 -5.74 11.65 -6.04
N MET A 95 -5.87 10.82 -7.08
CA MET A 95 -7.15 10.45 -7.68
C MET A 95 -8.05 9.71 -6.69
N LEU A 96 -7.52 8.70 -6.01
CA LEU A 96 -8.27 7.91 -5.02
C LEU A 96 -8.66 8.76 -3.80
N LYS A 97 -7.80 9.67 -3.34
CA LYS A 97 -8.15 10.61 -2.25
C LYS A 97 -9.28 11.56 -2.65
N ARG A 98 -9.36 12.01 -3.90
CA ARG A 98 -10.51 12.81 -4.40
C ARG A 98 -11.82 12.03 -4.30
N LYS A 99 -11.77 10.73 -4.57
CA LYS A 99 -12.89 9.77 -4.39
C LYS A 99 -13.07 9.28 -2.94
N LYS A 100 -12.44 9.96 -1.97
CA LYS A 100 -12.53 9.72 -0.51
C LYS A 100 -11.93 8.39 -0.02
N TYR A 101 -11.09 7.74 -0.81
CA TYR A 101 -10.33 6.58 -0.36
C TYR A 101 -9.17 6.99 0.55
N ALA A 102 -8.94 6.19 1.58
CA ALA A 102 -7.84 6.33 2.53
C ALA A 102 -6.64 5.42 2.20
N GLY A 103 -6.81 4.50 1.27
CA GLY A 103 -5.81 3.55 0.84
C GLY A 103 -6.32 2.65 -0.29
N ALA A 104 -5.48 1.72 -0.71
CA ALA A 104 -5.84 0.61 -1.60
C ALA A 104 -5.29 -0.71 -1.05
N VAL A 105 -5.96 -1.82 -1.36
CA VAL A 105 -5.57 -3.19 -1.00
C VAL A 105 -5.49 -4.05 -2.25
N SER A 106 -4.56 -5.00 -2.28
CA SER A 106 -4.48 -6.04 -3.30
C SER A 106 -4.53 -7.42 -2.64
N ASP A 107 -5.19 -8.37 -3.27
CA ASP A 107 -5.23 -9.78 -2.83
C ASP A 107 -3.86 -10.45 -2.92
N ASP A 108 -2.99 -9.94 -3.79
CA ASP A 108 -1.58 -10.35 -3.80
C ASP A 108 -0.92 -9.92 -2.47
N VAL A 109 -0.64 -10.93 -1.65
CA VAL A 109 0.02 -10.83 -0.35
C VAL A 109 1.40 -10.13 -0.45
N ALA A 110 2.07 -10.21 -1.61
CA ALA A 110 3.32 -9.52 -1.90
C ALA A 110 3.15 -8.03 -2.27
N ILE A 111 1.91 -7.57 -2.46
CA ILE A 111 1.59 -6.15 -2.65
C ILE A 111 0.95 -5.59 -1.37
N GLY A 112 0.00 -6.33 -0.77
CA GLY A 112 -0.62 -6.03 0.52
C GLY A 112 -1.54 -4.80 0.49
N ILE A 113 -1.40 -3.92 1.49
CA ILE A 113 -2.26 -2.73 1.66
C ILE A 113 -1.38 -1.48 1.65
N CYS A 114 -1.77 -0.45 0.92
CA CYS A 114 -1.18 0.88 0.98
C CYS A 114 -2.15 1.87 1.62
N ILE A 115 -1.75 2.50 2.73
CA ILE A 115 -2.51 3.54 3.41
C ILE A 115 -1.89 4.90 3.12
N PHE A 116 -2.66 5.82 2.55
CA PHE A 116 -2.13 7.07 2.00
C PHE A 116 -1.66 8.06 3.06
N ASP A 117 -2.28 8.07 4.23
CA ASP A 117 -1.96 9.00 5.32
C ASP A 117 -1.60 8.25 6.61
N GLU A 118 -0.41 8.51 7.16
CA GLU A 118 0.08 7.83 8.38
C GLU A 118 -0.84 8.01 9.60
N LYS A 119 -1.59 9.11 9.67
CA LYS A 119 -2.58 9.36 10.74
C LYS A 119 -3.68 8.28 10.84
N ASN A 120 -3.87 7.49 9.78
CA ASN A 120 -4.82 6.38 9.75
C ASN A 120 -4.24 5.09 10.32
N LEU A 121 -2.95 5.10 10.70
CA LEU A 121 -2.22 4.00 11.30
C LEU A 121 -1.85 4.35 12.75
N LYS A 122 -2.01 3.37 13.64
CA LYS A 122 -1.53 3.44 15.02
C LYS A 122 -0.54 2.31 15.24
N GLU A 123 0.74 2.63 15.43
CA GLU A 123 1.74 1.65 15.85
C GLU A 123 1.34 1.07 17.22
N ILE A 124 1.47 -0.25 17.38
CA ILE A 124 1.20 -0.97 18.62
C ILE A 124 2.45 -1.76 19.03
N LYS A 125 2.63 -1.91 20.35
CA LYS A 125 3.68 -2.75 20.95
C LYS A 125 3.20 -4.19 21.07
#